data_AF-A0A2U3I5Z4-F1
#
_entry.id   AF-A0A2U3I5Z4-F1
#
_cell.length_a   1.000
_cell.length_b   1.000
_cell.length_c   1.000
_cell.angle_alpha   90.00
_cell.angle_beta   90.00
_cell.angle_gamma   90.00
#
_symmetry.space_group_name_H-M   'P 1'
#
loop_
_entity.id
_entity.type
_entity.pdbx_description
1 polymer ?
#
loop_
_entity_poly.entity_id
_entity_poly.type
_entity_poly.pdbx_seq_one_letter_code
_entity_poly.pdbx_strand_id
1 'polypeptide(L)'
;MTDSIFRNMVRLVQSSDCETVVVPDDMYAFVSKNKKKIIPYIALTDGDLQSIDLVVVHKGAMHRLGYQALSAVAFSFEPTYADEVYVCYERQGKRGISVGAGEEAASFMQHVPPVRGYLAGEVVASRPRRAVQSAVLVSAYGVGNIGDDLVSLAAKKMLQDAGVPEVTLAGPNVRYDAIRNADVVAVGGGGLFYDSDVVNCGNYLYPLQEAQRQGKFAAVLGVGVQGITTPLGKEAYATHLRSVDFLSVRDPIDRRELIAVDDRLERTIAGADMAFYMADDVRRVGQPFATTKPLALFSISSVLEARLAKRGYALADVACGIVRSLKSRGYDVLLVLHSEDDRKLFTMLSEREGLSLIESASFGLGATARLYASASLVVTSRFHALILGVMFGKPTVSLNSATGKTGKLLTSYLGSIKDQCQPLESFDLGEIIGKLQHAQPVEPREVEHCVAMTHAMRAELARRLRDDRL
;
A
#
# COMPACT_ATOMS: atom_id res chain seq x y z
N MET A 1 -14.01 -18.00 -18.36
CA MET A 1 -13.03 -18.85 -19.07
C MET A 1 -11.70 -18.90 -18.31
N THR A 2 -11.19 -17.73 -17.89
CA THR A 2 -10.00 -17.54 -17.04
C THR A 2 -9.93 -18.43 -15.79
N ASP A 3 -11.03 -18.61 -15.05
CA ASP A 3 -11.03 -19.39 -13.79
C ASP A 3 -10.80 -20.89 -14.00
N SER A 4 -11.14 -21.44 -15.17
CA SER A 4 -10.89 -22.85 -15.47
C SER A 4 -9.41 -23.08 -15.75
N ILE A 5 -8.82 -22.19 -16.54
CA ILE A 5 -7.41 -22.24 -16.95
C ILE A 5 -6.50 -22.04 -15.74
N PHE A 6 -6.78 -21.04 -14.90
CA PHE A 6 -6.05 -20.83 -13.65
C PHE A 6 -6.08 -22.06 -12.74
N ARG A 7 -7.26 -22.67 -12.54
CA ARG A 7 -7.39 -23.89 -11.72
C ARG A 7 -6.63 -25.08 -12.32
N ASN A 8 -6.64 -25.24 -13.63
CA ASN A 8 -5.87 -26.28 -14.30
C ASN A 8 -4.36 -26.08 -14.10
N MET A 9 -3.88 -24.84 -14.22
CA MET A 9 -2.48 -24.50 -13.97
C MET A 9 -2.07 -24.77 -12.52
N VAL A 10 -2.90 -24.37 -11.54
CA VAL A 10 -2.66 -24.67 -10.12
C VAL A 10 -2.55 -26.18 -9.88
N ARG A 11 -3.44 -26.99 -10.46
CA ARG A 11 -3.38 -28.45 -10.35
C ARG A 11 -2.10 -29.02 -10.96
N LEU A 12 -1.72 -28.54 -12.15
CA LEU A 12 -0.51 -28.97 -12.84
C LEU A 12 0.75 -28.67 -12.01
N VAL A 13 0.84 -27.47 -11.42
CA VAL A 13 1.94 -27.11 -10.50
C VAL A 13 1.90 -27.96 -9.24
N GLN A 14 0.72 -28.29 -8.70
CA GLN A 14 0.60 -29.13 -7.52
C GLN A 14 1.01 -30.59 -7.81
N SER A 15 0.69 -31.12 -8.99
CA SER A 15 0.94 -32.51 -9.36
C SER A 15 2.33 -32.77 -9.96
N SER A 16 3.10 -31.75 -10.32
CA SER A 16 4.46 -31.96 -10.87
C SER A 16 5.41 -32.60 -9.87
N ASP A 17 6.48 -33.24 -10.33
CA ASP A 17 7.55 -33.77 -9.46
C ASP A 17 8.68 -32.74 -9.19
N CYS A 18 8.52 -31.50 -9.66
CA CYS A 18 9.48 -30.41 -9.49
C CYS A 18 9.58 -29.97 -8.03
N GLU A 19 10.79 -29.78 -7.52
CA GLU A 19 11.03 -29.38 -6.13
C GLU A 19 11.01 -27.85 -5.98
N THR A 20 11.61 -27.13 -6.94
CA THR A 20 11.65 -25.67 -6.96
C THR A 20 10.88 -25.10 -8.14
N VAL A 21 9.82 -24.33 -7.86
CA VAL A 21 8.89 -23.82 -8.87
C VAL A 21 8.74 -22.31 -8.76
N VAL A 22 8.92 -21.59 -9.88
CA VAL A 22 8.59 -20.17 -10.00
C VAL A 22 7.19 -19.99 -10.54
N VAL A 23 6.40 -19.13 -9.90
CA VAL A 23 5.01 -18.87 -10.29
C VAL A 23 4.69 -17.36 -10.28
N PRO A 24 3.66 -16.92 -11.02
CA PRO A 24 3.09 -15.59 -10.87
C PRO A 24 2.68 -15.28 -9.42
N ASP A 25 2.78 -14.01 -9.01
CA ASP A 25 2.49 -13.59 -7.62
C ASP A 25 1.07 -14.00 -7.17
N ASP A 26 0.08 -13.88 -8.06
CA ASP A 26 -1.33 -14.22 -7.82
C ASP A 26 -1.59 -15.73 -7.69
N MET A 27 -0.67 -16.57 -8.19
CA MET A 27 -0.74 -18.02 -8.07
C MET A 27 -0.17 -18.53 -6.76
N TYR A 28 0.75 -17.79 -6.13
CA TYR A 28 1.52 -18.22 -4.96
C TYR A 28 0.67 -18.76 -3.81
N ALA A 29 -0.41 -18.06 -3.45
CA ALA A 29 -1.29 -18.46 -2.35
C ALA A 29 -1.98 -19.83 -2.57
N PHE A 30 -2.12 -20.25 -3.83
CA PHE A 30 -2.81 -21.49 -4.21
C PHE A 30 -1.89 -22.70 -4.27
N VAL A 31 -0.57 -22.49 -4.46
CA VAL A 31 0.42 -23.57 -4.63
C VAL A 31 1.41 -23.67 -3.47
N SER A 32 1.52 -22.66 -2.60
CA SER A 32 2.49 -22.59 -1.50
C SER A 32 2.26 -23.60 -0.36
N LYS A 33 1.11 -24.29 -0.32
CA LYS A 33 0.81 -25.31 0.71
C LYS A 33 1.50 -26.65 0.48
N ASN A 34 2.19 -26.81 -0.65
CA ASN A 34 2.91 -28.03 -1.00
C ASN A 34 4.26 -28.12 -0.26
N LYS A 35 4.86 -29.31 -0.24
CA LYS A 35 6.23 -29.53 0.27
C LYS A 35 7.33 -28.95 -0.66
N LYS A 36 6.95 -28.23 -1.71
CA LYS A 36 7.83 -27.66 -2.75
C LYS A 36 8.32 -26.27 -2.34
N LYS A 37 9.51 -25.87 -2.81
CA LYS A 37 9.97 -24.48 -2.75
C LYS A 37 9.26 -23.69 -3.85
N ILE A 38 8.21 -22.95 -3.49
CA ILE A 38 7.51 -22.05 -4.42
C ILE A 38 8.09 -20.65 -4.29
N ILE A 39 8.49 -20.05 -5.42
CA ILE A 39 9.04 -18.70 -5.50
C ILE A 39 8.11 -17.84 -6.36
N PRO A 40 7.43 -16.82 -5.82
CA PRO A 40 6.67 -15.86 -6.63
C PRO A 40 7.64 -14.98 -7.44
N TYR A 41 7.18 -14.43 -8.56
CA TYR A 41 8.00 -13.54 -9.41
C TYR A 41 8.71 -12.45 -8.60
N ILE A 42 8.01 -11.82 -7.65
CA ILE A 42 8.60 -10.72 -6.89
C ILE A 42 9.74 -11.13 -5.95
N ALA A 43 9.83 -12.41 -5.59
CA ALA A 43 10.90 -12.93 -4.74
C ALA A 43 12.00 -13.64 -5.54
N LEU A 44 11.90 -13.69 -6.86
CA LEU A 44 12.89 -14.35 -7.70
C LEU A 44 14.21 -13.56 -7.71
N THR A 45 15.31 -14.22 -7.36
CA THR A 45 16.67 -13.68 -7.47
C THR A 45 17.47 -14.34 -8.59
N ASP A 46 18.55 -13.70 -9.05
CA ASP A 46 19.45 -14.30 -10.05
C ASP A 46 20.08 -15.61 -9.55
N GLY A 47 20.31 -15.73 -8.23
CA GLY A 47 20.84 -16.94 -7.61
C GLY A 47 19.87 -18.12 -7.68
N ASP A 48 18.56 -17.86 -7.61
CA ASP A 48 17.56 -18.92 -7.70
C ASP A 48 17.54 -19.57 -9.09
N LEU A 49 17.86 -18.83 -10.16
CA LEU A 49 17.81 -19.29 -11.56
C LEU A 49 18.60 -20.56 -11.82
N GLN A 50 19.59 -20.90 -10.99
CA GLN A 50 20.38 -22.13 -11.11
C GLN A 50 19.69 -23.35 -10.50
N SER A 51 18.79 -23.14 -9.55
CA SER A 51 18.12 -24.19 -8.77
C SER A 51 16.68 -24.50 -9.20
N ILE A 52 16.11 -23.68 -10.08
CA ILE A 52 14.70 -23.84 -10.50
C ILE A 52 14.53 -25.07 -11.39
N ASP A 53 13.52 -25.89 -11.08
CA ASP A 53 13.11 -27.02 -11.92
C ASP A 53 12.01 -26.60 -12.93
N LEU A 54 11.07 -25.75 -12.51
CA LEU A 54 9.90 -25.34 -13.31
C LEU A 54 9.63 -23.84 -13.19
N VAL A 55 9.35 -23.18 -14.32
CA VAL A 55 8.90 -21.79 -14.38
C VAL A 55 7.55 -21.70 -15.08
N VAL A 56 6.54 -21.18 -14.38
CA VAL A 56 5.24 -20.84 -14.96
C VAL A 56 5.29 -19.40 -15.44
N VAL A 57 5.18 -19.18 -16.75
CA VAL A 57 5.17 -17.87 -17.40
C VAL A 57 3.73 -17.47 -17.72
N HIS A 58 3.21 -16.41 -17.07
CA HIS A 58 1.93 -15.81 -17.44
C HIS A 58 2.14 -14.78 -18.55
N LYS A 59 1.57 -15.01 -19.75
CA LYS A 59 1.80 -14.17 -20.94
C LYS A 59 1.42 -12.70 -20.75
N GLY A 60 0.36 -12.43 -20.00
CA GLY A 60 -0.04 -11.05 -19.64
C GLY A 60 0.83 -10.36 -18.58
N ALA A 61 1.75 -11.10 -17.94
CA ALA A 61 2.57 -10.62 -16.82
C ALA A 61 4.06 -10.94 -17.00
N MET A 62 4.51 -11.23 -18.23
CA MET A 62 5.91 -11.56 -18.54
C MET A 62 6.89 -10.49 -18.05
N HIS A 63 6.50 -9.22 -18.14
CA HIS A 63 7.26 -8.09 -17.65
C HIS A 63 7.59 -8.18 -16.15
N ARG A 64 6.73 -8.81 -15.34
CA ARG A 64 6.98 -8.97 -13.90
C ARG A 64 8.10 -9.97 -13.60
N LEU A 65 8.24 -11.01 -14.42
CA LEU A 65 9.37 -11.94 -14.30
C LEU A 65 10.68 -11.23 -14.65
N GLY A 66 10.62 -10.29 -15.60
CA GLY A 66 11.74 -9.49 -16.06
C GLY A 66 12.48 -10.13 -17.23
N TYR A 67 13.05 -9.28 -18.09
CA TYR A 67 13.70 -9.71 -19.33
C TYR A 67 14.81 -10.76 -19.09
N GLN A 68 15.74 -10.48 -18.17
CA GLN A 68 16.90 -11.36 -17.92
C GLN A 68 16.48 -12.76 -17.46
N ALA A 69 15.57 -12.84 -16.48
CA ALA A 69 15.04 -14.12 -16.00
C ALA A 69 14.28 -14.85 -17.11
N LEU A 70 13.40 -14.16 -17.84
CA LEU A 70 12.64 -14.77 -18.93
C LEU A 70 13.53 -15.24 -20.09
N SER A 71 14.58 -14.49 -20.43
CA SER A 71 15.60 -14.91 -21.41
C SER A 71 16.31 -16.17 -20.94
N ALA A 72 16.81 -16.20 -19.69
CA ALA A 72 17.49 -17.36 -19.13
C ALA A 72 16.60 -18.62 -19.18
N VAL A 73 15.31 -18.45 -18.85
CA VAL A 73 14.29 -19.51 -18.96
C VAL A 73 14.13 -19.96 -20.40
N ALA A 74 13.89 -19.04 -21.34
CA ALA A 74 13.66 -19.37 -22.74
C ALA A 74 14.85 -20.06 -23.43
N PHE A 75 16.08 -19.84 -22.95
CA PHE A 75 17.29 -20.48 -23.47
C PHE A 75 17.65 -21.80 -22.79
N SER A 76 17.38 -21.96 -21.49
CA SER A 76 17.91 -23.07 -20.69
C SER A 76 16.85 -24.11 -20.31
N PHE A 77 15.58 -23.86 -20.66
CA PHE A 77 14.44 -24.70 -20.28
C PHE A 77 13.66 -25.12 -21.53
N GLU A 78 12.99 -26.27 -21.44
CA GLU A 78 12.10 -26.78 -22.47
C GLU A 78 10.65 -26.45 -22.14
N PRO A 79 9.85 -25.95 -23.09
CA PRO A 79 8.43 -25.74 -22.86
C PRO A 79 7.72 -27.10 -22.75
N THR A 80 7.03 -27.35 -21.62
CA THR A 80 6.32 -28.61 -21.34
C THR A 80 4.81 -28.46 -21.31
N TYR A 81 4.30 -27.23 -21.21
CA TYR A 81 2.88 -26.94 -21.29
C TYR A 81 2.68 -25.53 -21.81
N ALA A 82 1.63 -25.29 -22.60
CA ALA A 82 1.24 -23.94 -22.98
C ALA A 82 -0.25 -23.88 -23.34
N ASP A 83 -0.91 -22.81 -22.94
CA ASP A 83 -2.30 -22.50 -23.28
C ASP A 83 -2.44 -21.01 -23.67
N GLU A 84 -3.67 -20.47 -23.75
CA GLU A 84 -3.91 -19.07 -24.10
C GLU A 84 -3.38 -18.04 -23.10
N VAL A 85 -3.14 -18.41 -21.83
CA VAL A 85 -2.66 -17.56 -20.73
C VAL A 85 -1.23 -17.90 -20.31
N TYR A 86 -0.86 -19.18 -20.21
CA TYR A 86 0.38 -19.65 -19.57
C TYR A 86 1.31 -20.40 -20.53
N VAL A 87 2.60 -20.41 -20.18
CA VAL A 87 3.61 -21.33 -20.71
C VAL A 87 4.44 -21.86 -19.54
N CYS A 88 4.58 -23.17 -19.40
CA CYS A 88 5.45 -23.81 -18.43
C CYS A 88 6.76 -24.23 -19.08
N TYR A 89 7.86 -23.91 -18.42
CA TYR A 89 9.21 -24.26 -18.83
C TYR A 89 9.87 -25.15 -17.77
N GLU A 90 10.28 -26.36 -18.14
CA GLU A 90 11.04 -27.28 -17.26
C GLU A 90 12.52 -27.29 -17.62
N ARG A 91 13.38 -27.39 -16.59
CA ARG A 91 14.81 -27.51 -16.80
C ARG A 91 15.11 -28.82 -17.52
N GLN A 92 16.00 -28.77 -18.52
CA GLN A 92 16.44 -29.96 -19.24
C GLN A 92 16.89 -31.08 -18.30
N GLY A 93 16.41 -32.31 -18.55
CA GLY A 93 16.72 -33.49 -17.73
C GLY A 93 15.83 -33.71 -16.50
N LYS A 94 14.94 -32.76 -16.17
CA LYS A 94 13.92 -32.90 -15.13
C LYS A 94 12.55 -33.02 -15.80
N ARG A 95 12.13 -34.22 -16.19
CA ARG A 95 10.78 -34.43 -16.77
C ARG A 95 9.76 -34.61 -15.64
N GLY A 96 9.03 -33.55 -15.32
CA GLY A 96 7.98 -33.56 -14.29
C GLY A 96 6.56 -33.48 -14.86
N ILE A 97 6.39 -32.93 -16.06
CA ILE A 97 5.10 -32.76 -16.75
C ILE A 97 5.15 -33.51 -18.08
N SER A 98 4.29 -34.52 -18.27
CA SER A 98 4.21 -35.22 -19.56
C SER A 98 3.42 -34.37 -20.56
N VAL A 99 4.09 -33.91 -21.62
CA VAL A 99 3.39 -33.37 -22.78
C VAL A 99 2.70 -34.53 -23.50
N GLY A 100 1.44 -34.37 -23.89
CA GLY A 100 0.76 -35.31 -24.77
C GLY A 100 1.52 -35.49 -26.09
N ALA A 101 1.54 -36.70 -26.65
CA ALA A 101 2.23 -36.99 -27.90
C ALA A 101 1.37 -36.58 -29.12
N GLY A 102 2.01 -36.16 -30.22
CA GLY A 102 1.33 -35.94 -31.51
C GLY A 102 0.64 -34.58 -31.65
N GLU A 103 -0.65 -34.54 -31.98
CA GLU A 103 -1.39 -33.30 -32.27
C GLU A 103 -1.49 -32.36 -31.05
N GLU A 104 -1.53 -32.91 -29.84
CA GLU A 104 -1.47 -32.13 -28.60
C GLU A 104 -0.13 -31.39 -28.47
N ALA A 105 0.97 -32.03 -28.91
CA ALA A 105 2.29 -31.42 -28.96
C ALA A 105 2.36 -30.25 -29.95
N ALA A 106 1.78 -30.42 -31.14
CA ALA A 106 1.73 -29.37 -32.15
C ALA A 106 0.84 -28.19 -31.71
N SER A 107 -0.29 -28.49 -31.06
CA SER A 107 -1.24 -27.50 -30.55
C SER A 107 -0.65 -26.64 -29.43
N PHE A 108 0.11 -27.20 -28.48
CA PHE A 108 0.70 -26.35 -27.42
C PHE A 108 1.81 -25.43 -27.95
N MET A 109 2.60 -25.88 -28.93
CA MET A 109 3.72 -25.08 -29.46
C MET A 109 3.26 -23.77 -30.12
N GLN A 110 1.99 -23.66 -30.54
CA GLN A 110 1.42 -22.40 -31.06
C GLN A 110 1.33 -21.29 -30.01
N HIS A 111 1.38 -21.64 -28.72
CA HIS A 111 1.23 -20.71 -27.60
C HIS A 111 2.57 -20.22 -27.02
N VAL A 112 3.70 -20.78 -27.48
CA VAL A 112 5.08 -20.35 -27.12
C VAL A 112 5.55 -19.08 -27.87
N PRO A 113 5.26 -18.87 -29.18
CA PRO A 113 5.70 -17.71 -29.93
C PRO A 113 5.47 -16.34 -29.27
N PRO A 114 4.36 -16.07 -28.56
CA PRO A 114 4.19 -14.81 -27.83
C PRO A 114 5.32 -14.50 -26.84
N VAL A 115 5.90 -15.50 -26.18
CA VAL A 115 7.04 -15.32 -25.26
C VAL A 115 8.29 -14.90 -26.02
N ARG A 116 8.57 -15.54 -27.15
CA ARG A 116 9.68 -15.16 -28.04
C ARG A 116 9.48 -13.78 -28.65
N GLY A 117 8.24 -13.47 -29.05
CA GLY A 117 7.86 -12.16 -29.57
C GLY A 117 8.08 -11.04 -28.55
N TYR A 118 7.73 -11.29 -27.28
CA TYR A 118 8.05 -10.37 -26.18
C TYR A 118 9.56 -10.15 -26.06
N LEU A 119 10.35 -11.23 -25.97
CA LEU A 119 11.82 -11.12 -25.87
C LEU A 119 12.47 -10.43 -27.08
N ALA A 120 11.91 -10.58 -28.28
CA ALA A 120 12.41 -9.93 -29.49
C ALA A 120 12.03 -8.44 -29.57
N GLY A 121 10.87 -8.07 -29.02
CA GLY A 121 10.38 -6.69 -28.99
C GLY A 121 10.91 -5.86 -27.82
N GLU A 122 11.41 -6.52 -26.77
CA GLU A 122 11.97 -5.86 -25.60
C GLU A 122 13.34 -5.25 -25.93
N VAL A 123 13.33 -3.99 -26.35
CA VAL A 123 14.56 -3.19 -26.37
C VAL A 123 14.80 -2.72 -24.95
N VAL A 124 15.84 -3.23 -24.29
CA VAL A 124 16.41 -2.62 -23.07
C VAL A 124 17.02 -1.29 -23.49
N ALA A 125 16.15 -0.29 -23.67
CA ALA A 125 16.56 1.01 -24.14
C ALA A 125 17.28 1.71 -22.98
N SER A 126 18.61 1.79 -23.05
CA SER A 126 19.35 2.77 -22.27
C SER A 126 18.87 4.15 -22.72
N ARG A 127 17.95 4.77 -21.96
CA ARG A 127 17.49 6.11 -22.28
C ARG A 127 18.65 7.08 -22.03
N PRO A 128 19.00 7.95 -23.00
CA PRO A 128 19.95 9.01 -22.74
C PRO A 128 19.39 9.89 -21.61
N ARG A 129 20.27 10.31 -20.69
CA ARG A 129 19.92 11.21 -19.59
C ARG A 129 19.27 12.47 -20.15
N ARG A 130 17.98 12.62 -19.91
CA ARG A 130 17.19 13.81 -20.26
C ARG A 130 16.70 14.45 -18.97
N ALA A 131 16.34 15.73 -19.04
CA ALA A 131 15.70 16.39 -17.90
C ALA A 131 14.42 15.63 -17.53
N VAL A 132 14.30 15.20 -16.27
CA VAL A 132 13.10 14.52 -15.75
C VAL A 132 11.86 15.38 -16.02
N GLN A 133 10.90 14.85 -16.78
CA GLN A 133 9.62 15.52 -17.08
C GLN A 133 8.45 14.81 -16.43
N SER A 134 8.51 13.47 -16.33
CA SER A 134 7.36 12.65 -16.00
C SER A 134 7.65 11.64 -14.90
N ALA A 135 6.68 11.44 -14.00
CA ALA A 135 6.65 10.33 -13.06
C ALA A 135 5.36 9.52 -13.19
N VAL A 136 5.47 8.21 -12.95
CA VAL A 136 4.34 7.40 -12.50
C VAL A 136 4.48 7.15 -10.99
N LEU A 137 3.43 7.48 -10.25
CA LEU A 137 3.33 7.26 -8.81
C LEU A 137 2.32 6.15 -8.53
N VAL A 138 2.82 4.98 -8.10
CA VAL A 138 2.03 3.83 -7.72
C VAL A 138 1.63 3.96 -6.25
N SER A 139 0.32 3.93 -5.99
CA SER A 139 -0.25 4.19 -4.67
C SER A 139 -1.62 3.51 -4.52
N ALA A 140 -2.25 3.65 -3.36
CA ALA A 140 -3.62 3.20 -3.14
C ALA A 140 -4.67 4.26 -3.57
N TYR A 141 -4.35 5.11 -4.56
CA TYR A 141 -5.27 6.14 -5.06
C TYR A 141 -6.50 5.56 -5.76
N GLY A 142 -7.68 6.12 -5.48
CA GLY A 142 -8.92 5.79 -6.18
C GLY A 142 -9.54 4.45 -5.77
N VAL A 143 -9.10 3.85 -4.67
CA VAL A 143 -9.61 2.55 -4.17
C VAL A 143 -10.75 2.69 -3.15
N GLY A 144 -11.35 3.88 -3.04
CA GLY A 144 -12.49 4.14 -2.16
C GLY A 144 -12.13 4.47 -0.70
N ASN A 145 -10.91 4.96 -0.46
CA ASN A 145 -10.47 5.44 0.85
C ASN A 145 -9.90 6.86 0.75
N ILE A 146 -10.63 7.84 1.30
CA ILE A 146 -10.23 9.27 1.20
C ILE A 146 -8.87 9.55 1.85
N GLY A 147 -8.49 8.76 2.86
CA GLY A 147 -7.21 8.89 3.52
C GLY A 147 -6.06 8.45 2.62
N ASP A 148 -6.26 7.38 1.86
CA ASP A 148 -5.28 6.91 0.88
C ASP A 148 -5.19 7.88 -0.31
N ASP A 149 -6.31 8.49 -0.70
CA ASP A 149 -6.31 9.55 -1.71
C ASP A 149 -5.53 10.79 -1.25
N LEU A 150 -5.70 11.21 0.01
CA LEU A 150 -4.97 12.35 0.60
C LEU A 150 -3.46 12.14 0.54
N VAL A 151 -2.96 10.99 1.00
CA VAL A 151 -1.51 10.70 0.99
C VAL A 151 -0.96 10.50 -0.43
N SER A 152 -1.77 9.97 -1.35
CA SER A 152 -1.39 9.83 -2.76
C SER A 152 -1.27 11.18 -3.46
N LEU A 153 -2.22 12.09 -3.21
CA LEU A 153 -2.17 13.47 -3.69
C LEU A 153 -1.00 14.25 -3.08
N ALA A 154 -0.69 14.01 -1.81
CA ALA A 154 0.46 14.59 -1.14
C ALA A 154 1.79 14.12 -1.75
N ALA A 155 1.93 12.82 -2.01
CA ALA A 155 3.11 12.24 -2.67
C ALA A 155 3.26 12.76 -4.11
N LYS A 156 2.16 12.90 -4.84
CA LYS A 156 2.14 13.56 -6.16
C LYS A 156 2.65 15.00 -6.07
N LYS A 157 2.11 15.80 -5.13
CA LYS A 157 2.54 17.19 -4.94
C LYS A 157 4.02 17.27 -4.58
N MET A 158 4.52 16.37 -3.72
CA MET A 158 5.93 16.32 -3.34
C MET A 158 6.85 16.10 -4.55
N LEU A 159 6.50 15.20 -5.47
CA LEU A 159 7.25 15.00 -6.71
C LEU A 159 7.24 16.26 -7.60
N GLN A 160 6.08 16.91 -7.72
CA GLN A 160 5.95 18.16 -8.48
C GLN A 160 6.83 19.27 -7.89
N ASP A 161 6.76 19.48 -6.57
CA ASP A 161 7.57 20.47 -5.86
C ASP A 161 9.07 20.10 -5.84
N ALA A 162 9.42 18.83 -6.07
CA ALA A 162 10.79 18.36 -6.25
C ALA A 162 11.33 18.53 -7.68
N GLY A 163 10.49 19.01 -8.62
CA GLY A 163 10.88 19.33 -9.99
C GLY A 163 10.45 18.30 -11.03
N VAL A 164 9.44 17.47 -10.75
CA VAL A 164 8.82 16.54 -11.72
C VAL A 164 7.44 17.06 -12.13
N PRO A 165 7.30 17.80 -13.24
CA PRO A 165 6.08 18.55 -13.53
C PRO A 165 4.86 17.65 -13.78
N GLU A 166 5.03 16.56 -14.53
CA GLU A 166 3.95 15.64 -14.86
C GLU A 166 3.99 14.39 -13.96
N VAL A 167 2.95 14.20 -13.15
CA VAL A 167 2.85 13.03 -12.26
C VAL A 167 1.51 12.34 -12.47
N THR A 168 1.56 11.13 -13.01
CA THR A 168 0.42 10.23 -13.20
C THR A 168 0.27 9.34 -11.98
N LEU A 169 -0.91 9.36 -11.36
CA LEU A 169 -1.27 8.43 -10.29
C LEU A 169 -1.69 7.10 -10.91
N ALA A 170 -1.16 6.00 -10.39
CA ALA A 170 -1.56 4.66 -10.70
C ALA A 170 -1.96 3.92 -9.42
N GLY A 171 -3.01 3.10 -9.51
CA GLY A 171 -3.39 2.17 -8.46
C GLY A 171 -2.43 0.97 -8.37
N PRO A 172 -2.74 -0.02 -7.52
CA PRO A 172 -2.06 -1.31 -7.57
C PRO A 172 -2.22 -1.95 -8.97
N ASN A 173 -1.26 -2.79 -9.38
CA ASN A 173 -1.17 -3.33 -10.75
C ASN A 173 -0.97 -2.27 -11.84
N VAL A 174 -0.05 -1.33 -11.61
CA VAL A 174 0.36 -0.37 -12.65
C VAL A 174 0.74 -1.09 -13.95
N ARG A 175 0.32 -0.52 -15.08
CA ARG A 175 0.61 -1.06 -16.40
C ARG A 175 2.10 -0.87 -16.73
N TYR A 176 2.68 -1.86 -17.40
CA TYR A 176 4.08 -1.81 -17.84
C TYR A 176 4.39 -0.60 -18.74
N ASP A 177 3.49 -0.22 -19.63
CA ASP A 177 3.68 0.95 -20.50
C ASP A 177 3.78 2.27 -19.71
N ALA A 178 3.05 2.41 -18.61
CA ALA A 178 3.17 3.57 -17.72
C ALA A 178 4.56 3.64 -17.07
N ILE A 179 5.08 2.50 -16.56
CA ILE A 179 6.45 2.41 -16.03
C ILE A 179 7.46 2.74 -17.12
N ARG A 180 7.32 2.11 -18.30
CA ARG A 180 8.24 2.24 -19.44
C ARG A 180 8.29 3.66 -20.00
N ASN A 181 7.19 4.39 -19.97
CA ASN A 181 7.13 5.72 -20.55
C ASN A 181 7.61 6.83 -19.60
N ALA A 182 7.49 6.64 -18.28
CA ALA A 182 7.90 7.62 -17.27
C ALA A 182 9.43 7.77 -17.15
N ASP A 183 9.90 8.91 -16.62
CA ASP A 183 11.31 9.15 -16.28
C ASP A 183 11.62 8.75 -14.84
N VAL A 184 10.63 8.93 -13.94
CA VAL A 184 10.68 8.55 -12.53
C VAL A 184 9.57 7.53 -12.24
N VAL A 185 9.89 6.54 -11.44
CA VAL A 185 8.89 5.59 -10.91
C VAL A 185 8.90 5.70 -9.40
N ALA A 186 7.76 6.08 -8.85
CA ALA A 186 7.61 6.27 -7.41
C ALA A 186 6.56 5.32 -6.86
N VAL A 187 6.76 4.90 -5.61
CA VAL A 187 5.78 4.20 -4.79
C VAL A 187 5.61 5.03 -3.52
N GLY A 188 4.38 5.36 -3.15
CA GLY A 188 4.23 6.29 -2.04
C GLY A 188 2.82 6.49 -1.54
N GLY A 189 2.76 7.03 -0.32
CA GLY A 189 1.52 7.26 0.42
C GLY A 189 0.97 5.99 1.07
N GLY A 190 0.44 6.11 2.29
CA GLY A 190 -0.29 5.03 2.94
C GLY A 190 0.60 3.90 3.49
N GLY A 191 -0.05 2.86 4.04
CA GLY A 191 0.65 1.71 4.62
C GLY A 191 0.85 0.57 3.62
N LEU A 192 1.71 0.77 2.63
CA LEU A 192 1.79 -0.15 1.48
C LEU A 192 2.67 -1.38 1.74
N PHE A 193 3.59 -1.31 2.70
CA PHE A 193 4.60 -2.36 2.89
C PHE A 193 4.18 -3.37 3.96
N TYR A 194 3.77 -4.54 3.51
CA TYR A 194 3.48 -5.72 4.32
C TYR A 194 3.57 -6.98 3.46
N ASP A 195 3.69 -8.15 4.10
CA ASP A 195 3.86 -9.43 3.43
C ASP A 195 2.84 -10.52 3.80
N SER A 196 1.75 -10.14 4.48
CA SER A 196 0.60 -11.02 4.66
C SER A 196 -0.12 -11.39 3.35
N ASP A 197 0.16 -10.64 2.27
CA ASP A 197 -0.29 -10.90 0.91
C ASP A 197 0.88 -10.67 -0.06
N VAL A 198 1.31 -11.73 -0.74
CA VAL A 198 2.43 -11.67 -1.70
C VAL A 198 2.08 -10.83 -2.93
N VAL A 199 0.81 -10.79 -3.33
CA VAL A 199 0.36 -9.97 -4.46
C VAL A 199 0.57 -8.49 -4.14
N ASN A 200 0.35 -8.11 -2.88
CA ASN A 200 0.65 -6.77 -2.40
C ASN A 200 2.13 -6.42 -2.50
N CYS A 201 3.03 -7.34 -2.10
CA CYS A 201 4.47 -7.16 -2.33
C CYS A 201 4.76 -6.90 -3.81
N GLY A 202 4.22 -7.75 -4.70
CA GLY A 202 4.32 -7.60 -6.15
C GLY A 202 3.85 -6.22 -6.63
N ASN A 203 2.69 -5.75 -6.17
CA ASN A 203 2.10 -4.49 -6.61
C ASN A 203 2.98 -3.27 -6.38
N TYR A 204 3.78 -3.27 -5.32
CA TYR A 204 4.57 -2.11 -4.91
C TYR A 204 6.08 -2.29 -5.08
N LEU A 205 6.59 -3.51 -5.17
CA LEU A 205 8.02 -3.75 -5.42
C LEU A 205 8.34 -3.91 -6.92
N TYR A 206 7.44 -4.51 -7.70
CA TYR A 206 7.61 -4.65 -9.16
C TYR A 206 7.88 -3.32 -9.88
N PRO A 207 7.10 -2.23 -9.67
CA PRO A 207 7.40 -0.97 -10.36
C PRO A 207 8.80 -0.43 -10.05
N LEU A 208 9.28 -0.59 -8.82
CA LEU A 208 10.63 -0.16 -8.40
C LEU A 208 11.71 -1.01 -9.07
N GLN A 209 11.54 -2.34 -9.06
CA GLN A 209 12.43 -3.27 -9.73
C GLN A 209 12.53 -2.98 -11.23
N GLU A 210 11.39 -2.72 -11.88
CA GLU A 210 11.34 -2.46 -13.30
C GLU A 210 11.95 -1.11 -13.67
N ALA A 211 11.76 -0.09 -12.83
CA ALA A 211 12.47 1.18 -12.96
C ALA A 211 13.99 1.01 -12.93
N GLN A 212 14.50 0.24 -11.96
CA GLN A 212 15.92 -0.04 -11.80
C GLN A 212 16.49 -0.79 -13.00
N ARG A 213 15.78 -1.80 -13.53
CA ARG A 213 16.18 -2.53 -14.75
C ARG A 213 16.29 -1.61 -15.96
N GLN A 214 15.46 -0.58 -16.03
CA GLN A 214 15.47 0.42 -17.10
C GLN A 214 16.42 1.59 -16.82
N GLY A 215 17.17 1.57 -15.70
CA GLY A 215 18.08 2.64 -15.31
C GLY A 215 17.36 3.96 -14.99
N LYS A 216 16.14 3.88 -14.46
CA LYS A 216 15.32 5.04 -14.08
C LYS A 216 15.36 5.28 -12.60
N PHE A 217 15.16 6.53 -12.22
CA PHE A 217 15.06 6.92 -10.82
C PHE A 217 13.85 6.25 -10.16
N ALA A 218 14.13 5.43 -9.14
CA ALA A 218 13.15 4.72 -8.33
C ALA A 218 13.04 5.36 -6.94
N ALA A 219 11.82 5.74 -6.55
CA ALA A 219 11.58 6.45 -5.29
C ALA A 219 10.51 5.78 -4.43
N VAL A 220 10.72 5.79 -3.12
CA VAL A 220 9.73 5.39 -2.11
C VAL A 220 9.43 6.59 -1.20
N LEU A 221 8.17 7.02 -1.17
CA LEU A 221 7.74 8.30 -0.58
C LEU A 221 6.84 8.08 0.65
N GLY A 222 7.41 8.26 1.84
CA GLY A 222 6.69 8.30 3.11
C GLY A 222 5.77 7.11 3.33
N VAL A 223 6.22 5.90 2.97
CA VAL A 223 5.40 4.69 3.08
C VAL A 223 5.34 4.19 4.51
N GLY A 224 4.20 3.59 4.86
CA GLY A 224 4.01 2.89 6.12
C GLY A 224 4.36 1.41 6.04
N VAL A 225 4.99 0.89 7.09
CA VAL A 225 5.32 -0.54 7.24
C VAL A 225 4.33 -1.20 8.21
N GLN A 226 3.73 -2.31 7.76
CA GLN A 226 2.60 -2.97 8.44
C GLN A 226 2.83 -4.49 8.60
N GLY A 227 4.06 -4.89 8.84
CA GLY A 227 4.44 -6.28 9.09
C GLY A 227 5.06 -6.95 7.87
N ILE A 228 6.40 -6.93 7.83
CA ILE A 228 7.22 -7.73 6.94
C ILE A 228 7.85 -8.83 7.80
N THR A 229 7.19 -9.98 7.84
CA THR A 229 7.44 -11.02 8.86
C THR A 229 7.91 -12.35 8.29
N THR A 230 7.49 -12.67 7.08
CA THR A 230 7.83 -13.92 6.38
C THR A 230 9.25 -13.84 5.80
N PRO A 231 9.98 -14.97 5.71
CA PRO A 231 11.29 -15.00 5.08
C PRO A 231 11.28 -14.48 3.63
N LEU A 232 10.27 -14.90 2.86
CA LEU A 232 10.10 -14.50 1.46
C LEU A 232 9.82 -13.00 1.33
N GLY A 233 8.94 -12.45 2.17
CA GLY A 233 8.69 -11.01 2.20
C GLY A 233 9.94 -10.23 2.56
N LYS A 234 10.67 -10.65 3.59
CA LYS A 234 11.94 -10.03 3.98
C LYS A 234 12.94 -10.02 2.83
N GLU A 235 13.13 -11.14 2.15
CA GLU A 235 14.03 -11.25 1.01
C GLU A 235 13.61 -10.34 -0.16
N ALA A 236 12.32 -10.33 -0.51
CA ALA A 236 11.78 -9.48 -1.57
C ALA A 236 11.96 -7.99 -1.27
N TYR A 237 11.54 -7.53 -0.08
CA TYR A 237 11.71 -6.13 0.33
C TYR A 237 13.19 -5.75 0.43
N ALA A 238 14.04 -6.60 1.02
CA ALA A 238 15.46 -6.32 1.11
C ALA A 238 16.12 -6.20 -0.27
N THR A 239 15.79 -7.10 -1.20
CA THR A 239 16.36 -7.10 -2.55
C THR A 239 16.02 -5.82 -3.30
N HIS A 240 14.73 -5.48 -3.38
CA HIS A 240 14.27 -4.38 -4.24
C HIS A 240 14.47 -3.00 -3.62
N LEU A 241 14.41 -2.87 -2.29
CA LEU A 241 14.62 -1.58 -1.61
C LEU A 241 16.10 -1.20 -1.49
N ARG A 242 17.04 -2.15 -1.56
CA ARG A 242 18.48 -1.86 -1.51
C ARG A 242 18.98 -1.06 -2.73
N SER A 243 18.25 -1.07 -3.83
CA SER A 243 18.64 -0.45 -5.09
C SER A 243 17.83 0.81 -5.44
N VAL A 244 16.86 1.23 -4.61
CA VAL A 244 16.11 2.47 -4.89
C VAL A 244 16.95 3.71 -4.61
N ASP A 245 16.78 4.74 -5.43
CA ASP A 245 17.55 5.98 -5.37
C ASP A 245 17.12 6.88 -4.20
N PHE A 246 15.84 6.79 -3.82
CA PHE A 246 15.29 7.49 -2.67
C PHE A 246 14.36 6.57 -1.88
N LEU A 247 14.62 6.42 -0.58
CA LEU A 247 13.81 5.59 0.31
C LEU A 247 13.42 6.37 1.55
N SER A 248 12.12 6.59 1.72
CA SER A 248 11.57 7.24 2.91
C SER A 248 10.34 6.53 3.43
N VAL A 249 10.20 6.55 4.75
CA VAL A 249 9.07 5.98 5.49
C VAL A 249 8.43 7.06 6.35
N ARG A 250 7.18 6.83 6.77
CA ARG A 250 6.38 7.85 7.46
C ARG A 250 6.71 8.08 8.94
N ASP A 251 7.49 7.21 9.58
CA ASP A 251 7.86 7.36 11.00
C ASP A 251 9.14 6.57 11.37
N PRO A 252 9.76 6.80 12.54
CA PRO A 252 11.02 6.18 12.92
C PRO A 252 10.85 4.71 13.33
N ILE A 253 9.63 4.27 13.68
CA ILE A 253 9.33 2.87 13.97
C ILE A 253 9.34 2.08 12.66
N ASP A 254 8.67 2.60 11.63
CA ASP A 254 8.67 2.02 10.27
C ASP A 254 10.10 1.94 9.70
N ARG A 255 10.97 2.93 9.99
CA ARG A 255 12.40 2.86 9.62
C ARG A 255 13.12 1.72 10.30
N ARG A 256 12.91 1.55 11.62
CA ARG A 256 13.51 0.45 12.38
C ARG A 256 13.02 -0.92 11.89
N GLU A 257 11.76 -1.02 11.50
CA GLU A 257 11.21 -2.24 10.91
C GLU A 257 11.90 -2.59 9.59
N LEU A 258 12.20 -1.62 8.72
CA LEU A 258 12.98 -1.88 7.50
C LEU A 258 14.44 -2.25 7.79
N ILE A 259 15.10 -1.60 8.75
CA ILE A 259 16.47 -1.98 9.15
C ILE A 259 16.49 -3.42 9.68
N ALA A 260 15.48 -3.83 10.45
CA ALA A 260 15.36 -5.21 10.92
C ALA A 260 15.08 -6.23 9.80
N VAL A 261 14.62 -5.78 8.63
CA VAL A 261 14.55 -6.62 7.41
C VAL A 261 15.94 -6.76 6.78
N ASP A 262 16.70 -5.66 6.68
CA ASP A 262 18.10 -5.66 6.25
C ASP A 262 18.84 -4.39 6.70
N ASP A 263 19.99 -4.55 7.36
CA ASP A 263 20.79 -3.44 7.90
C ASP A 263 21.24 -2.42 6.82
N ARG A 264 21.39 -2.83 5.56
CA ARG A 264 21.73 -1.91 4.46
C ARG A 264 20.62 -0.92 4.12
N LEU A 265 19.42 -1.12 4.67
CA LEU A 265 18.33 -0.15 4.62
C LEU A 265 18.48 0.97 5.66
N GLU A 266 19.60 1.06 6.39
CA GLU A 266 19.91 2.16 7.30
C GLU A 266 19.83 3.55 6.64
N ARG A 267 20.10 3.64 5.33
CA ARG A 267 19.95 4.90 4.58
C ARG A 267 18.51 5.43 4.46
N THR A 268 17.52 4.64 4.87
CA THR A 268 16.10 5.02 4.85
C THR A 268 15.88 6.29 5.65
N ILE A 269 15.15 7.25 5.08
CA ILE A 269 14.78 8.50 5.73
C ILE A 269 13.49 8.29 6.51
N ALA A 270 13.51 8.59 7.82
CA ALA A 270 12.28 8.66 8.62
C ALA A 270 11.67 10.06 8.49
N GLY A 271 10.47 10.12 7.95
CA GLY A 271 9.66 11.32 7.80
C GLY A 271 8.48 11.37 8.77
N ALA A 272 7.49 12.18 8.44
CA ALA A 272 6.14 12.06 8.98
C ALA A 272 5.19 11.51 7.90
N ASP A 273 3.95 11.20 8.27
CA ASP A 273 2.95 10.77 7.29
C ASP A 273 2.75 11.82 6.18
N MET A 274 2.65 11.35 4.94
CA MET A 274 2.56 12.22 3.76
C MET A 274 1.36 13.18 3.82
N ALA A 275 0.30 12.87 4.55
CA ALA A 275 -0.82 13.77 4.75
C ALA A 275 -0.38 15.14 5.33
N PHE A 276 0.65 15.17 6.20
CA PHE A 276 1.18 16.43 6.74
C PHE A 276 1.81 17.34 5.68
N TYR A 277 2.30 16.79 4.56
CA TYR A 277 2.82 17.59 3.44
C TYR A 277 1.73 18.47 2.80
N MET A 278 0.47 18.08 2.93
CA MET A 278 -0.70 18.80 2.41
C MET A 278 -1.34 19.73 3.45
N ALA A 279 -0.73 19.94 4.63
CA ALA A 279 -1.37 20.67 5.73
C ALA A 279 -1.84 22.07 5.34
N ASP A 280 -0.98 22.85 4.71
CA ASP A 280 -1.32 24.23 4.36
C ASP A 280 -2.38 24.30 3.26
N ASP A 281 -2.32 23.39 2.27
CA ASP A 281 -3.30 23.32 1.20
C ASP A 281 -4.68 22.89 1.73
N VAL A 282 -4.71 21.87 2.60
CA VAL A 282 -5.94 21.38 3.24
C VAL A 282 -6.54 22.45 4.15
N ARG A 283 -5.73 23.17 4.93
CA ARG A 283 -6.20 24.31 5.75
C ARG A 283 -6.75 25.45 4.91
N ARG A 284 -6.09 25.77 3.78
CA ARG A 284 -6.52 26.85 2.88
C ARG A 284 -7.91 26.61 2.31
N VAL A 285 -8.18 25.37 1.87
CA VAL A 285 -9.49 24.98 1.29
C VAL A 285 -10.54 24.64 2.34
N GLY A 286 -10.09 24.26 3.54
CA GLY A 286 -10.92 23.91 4.70
C GLY A 286 -11.50 25.13 5.42
N GLN A 287 -12.14 26.04 4.70
CA GLN A 287 -12.85 27.16 5.34
C GLN A 287 -14.01 26.61 6.19
N PRO A 288 -14.08 26.93 7.50
CA PRO A 288 -15.12 26.40 8.36
C PRO A 288 -16.48 27.02 8.01
N PHE A 289 -17.55 26.26 8.24
CA PHE A 289 -18.93 26.75 8.17
C PHE A 289 -19.55 26.86 9.56
N ALA A 290 -20.49 27.79 9.72
CA ALA A 290 -21.19 27.99 10.98
C ALA A 290 -22.12 26.81 11.28
N THR A 291 -22.10 26.31 12.50
CA THR A 291 -23.03 25.32 13.02
C THR A 291 -23.78 25.91 14.21
N THR A 292 -25.05 25.52 14.38
CA THR A 292 -25.87 25.99 15.52
C THR A 292 -25.53 25.26 16.82
N LYS A 293 -24.91 24.09 16.71
CA LYS A 293 -24.40 23.26 17.82
C LYS A 293 -22.95 22.88 17.56
N PRO A 294 -22.15 22.60 18.61
CA PRO A 294 -20.81 22.05 18.41
C PRO A 294 -20.90 20.73 17.66
N LEU A 295 -20.08 20.58 16.62
CA LEU A 295 -20.11 19.42 15.72
C LEU A 295 -19.08 18.37 16.16
N ALA A 296 -19.52 17.14 16.40
CA ALA A 296 -18.66 15.99 16.61
C ALA A 296 -18.62 15.11 15.36
N LEU A 297 -17.43 14.92 14.79
CA LEU A 297 -17.21 13.97 13.70
C LEU A 297 -16.93 12.59 14.28
N PHE A 298 -17.70 11.60 13.85
CA PHE A 298 -17.55 10.22 14.31
C PHE A 298 -17.16 9.31 13.15
N SER A 299 -16.01 8.65 13.27
CA SER A 299 -15.53 7.72 12.24
C SER A 299 -14.75 6.53 12.78
N ILE A 300 -15.35 5.35 12.87
CA ILE A 300 -14.72 4.12 13.37
C ILE A 300 -14.65 3.04 12.29
N SER A 301 -13.58 2.24 12.30
CA SER A 301 -13.39 1.11 11.39
C SER A 301 -14.13 -0.14 11.85
N SER A 302 -14.78 -0.84 10.92
CA SER A 302 -15.41 -2.15 11.12
C SER A 302 -14.42 -3.25 11.49
N VAL A 303 -13.13 -3.09 11.15
CA VAL A 303 -12.03 -4.01 11.56
C VAL A 303 -11.91 -4.12 13.09
N LEU A 304 -12.43 -3.14 13.84
CA LEU A 304 -12.46 -3.19 15.30
C LEU A 304 -13.37 -4.30 15.85
N GLU A 305 -14.37 -4.76 15.09
CA GLU A 305 -15.35 -5.75 15.54
C GLU A 305 -14.68 -7.00 16.12
N ALA A 306 -13.78 -7.62 15.34
CA ALA A 306 -13.09 -8.84 15.77
C ALA A 306 -12.18 -8.61 16.99
N ARG A 307 -11.70 -7.38 17.22
CA ARG A 307 -10.83 -7.04 18.35
C ARG A 307 -11.66 -6.80 19.62
N LEU A 308 -12.77 -6.09 19.50
CA LEU A 308 -13.69 -5.80 20.61
C LEU A 308 -14.50 -7.04 21.02
N ALA A 309 -14.87 -7.91 20.07
CA ALA A 309 -15.56 -9.17 20.37
C ALA A 309 -14.74 -10.07 21.30
N LYS A 310 -13.40 -10.10 21.15
CA LYS A 310 -12.49 -10.81 22.07
C LYS A 310 -12.52 -10.27 23.51
N ARG A 311 -13.12 -9.10 23.71
CA ARG A 311 -13.29 -8.43 25.00
C ARG A 311 -14.75 -8.43 25.47
N GLY A 312 -15.64 -9.14 24.78
CA GLY A 312 -17.06 -9.22 25.14
C GLY A 312 -17.89 -8.01 24.71
N TYR A 313 -17.38 -7.17 23.80
CA TYR A 313 -18.10 -6.02 23.27
C TYR A 313 -18.52 -6.24 21.81
N ALA A 314 -19.75 -5.87 21.48
CA ALA A 314 -20.17 -5.68 20.10
C ALA A 314 -19.81 -4.25 19.65
N LEU A 315 -19.21 -4.08 18.47
CA LEU A 315 -18.79 -2.76 17.98
C LEU A 315 -19.98 -1.80 17.85
N ALA A 316 -21.13 -2.31 17.41
CA ALA A 316 -22.36 -1.54 17.29
C ALA A 316 -22.79 -0.90 18.62
N ASP A 317 -22.73 -1.65 19.72
CA ASP A 317 -23.15 -1.15 21.04
C ASP A 317 -22.13 -0.17 21.62
N VAL A 318 -20.84 -0.41 21.39
CA VAL A 318 -19.78 0.55 21.72
C VAL A 318 -19.99 1.87 20.97
N ALA A 319 -20.25 1.80 19.67
CA ALA A 319 -20.48 2.97 18.83
C ALA A 319 -21.72 3.75 19.26
N CYS A 320 -22.84 3.06 19.51
CA CYS A 320 -24.05 3.67 20.07
C CYS A 320 -23.79 4.33 21.42
N GLY A 321 -23.04 3.68 22.31
CA GLY A 321 -22.68 4.23 23.62
C GLY A 321 -21.91 5.54 23.51
N ILE A 322 -20.92 5.60 22.62
CA ILE A 322 -20.13 6.81 22.36
C ILE A 322 -21.01 7.91 21.75
N VAL A 323 -21.78 7.60 20.71
CA VAL A 323 -22.71 8.54 20.04
C VAL A 323 -23.69 9.16 21.04
N ARG A 324 -24.34 8.34 21.87
CA ARG A 324 -25.30 8.82 22.87
C ARG A 324 -24.65 9.72 23.91
N SER A 325 -23.41 9.39 24.32
CA SER A 325 -22.62 10.23 25.22
C SER A 325 -22.26 11.59 24.60
N LEU A 326 -21.98 11.63 23.29
CA LEU A 326 -21.77 12.89 22.57
C LEU A 326 -23.07 13.71 22.49
N LYS A 327 -24.20 13.09 22.12
CA LYS A 327 -25.50 13.78 22.03
C LYS A 327 -25.95 14.33 23.37
N SER A 328 -25.77 13.59 24.47
CA SER A 328 -26.15 14.06 25.82
C SER A 328 -25.34 15.27 26.29
N ARG A 329 -24.17 15.50 25.69
CA ARG A 329 -23.31 16.67 25.91
C ARG A 329 -23.61 17.83 24.97
N GLY A 330 -24.65 17.73 24.16
CA GLY A 330 -25.11 18.80 23.28
C GLY A 330 -24.39 18.86 21.92
N TYR A 331 -23.57 17.86 21.58
CA TYR A 331 -22.99 17.77 20.24
C TYR A 331 -24.05 17.40 19.20
N ASP A 332 -23.95 18.02 18.03
CA ASP A 332 -24.48 17.42 16.81
C ASP A 332 -23.47 16.40 16.30
N VAL A 333 -23.92 15.18 16.01
CA VAL A 333 -23.03 14.06 15.68
C VAL A 333 -23.18 13.70 14.23
N LEU A 334 -22.08 13.75 13.49
CA LEU A 334 -22.04 13.41 12.07
C LEU A 334 -21.19 12.19 11.82
N LEU A 335 -21.77 11.19 11.15
CA LEU A 335 -21.05 9.99 10.75
C LEU A 335 -20.25 10.28 9.48
N VAL A 336 -18.93 10.05 9.52
CA VAL A 336 -18.05 10.27 8.37
C VAL A 336 -17.49 8.94 7.87
N LEU A 337 -18.02 8.45 6.75
CA LEU A 337 -17.58 7.23 6.09
C LEU A 337 -16.29 7.52 5.31
N HIS A 338 -15.16 6.98 5.79
CA HIS A 338 -13.84 7.12 5.13
C HIS A 338 -13.51 5.98 4.18
N SER A 339 -14.17 4.84 4.33
CA SER A 339 -13.90 3.61 3.60
C SER A 339 -15.20 2.82 3.47
N GLU A 340 -15.40 2.23 2.29
CA GLU A 340 -16.57 1.43 1.95
C GLU A 340 -16.78 0.24 2.90
N ASP A 341 -15.69 -0.31 3.45
CA ASP A 341 -15.71 -1.42 4.42
C ASP A 341 -16.52 -1.11 5.70
N ASP A 342 -16.74 0.18 6.01
CA ASP A 342 -17.50 0.61 7.19
C ASP A 342 -18.97 0.85 6.90
N ARG A 343 -19.41 0.80 5.63
CA ARG A 343 -20.74 1.25 5.22
C ARG A 343 -21.85 0.57 6.01
N LYS A 344 -21.78 -0.75 6.15
CA LYS A 344 -22.79 -1.53 6.88
C LYS A 344 -22.98 -1.04 8.32
N LEU A 345 -21.88 -0.77 9.03
CA LEU A 345 -21.91 -0.25 10.39
C LEU A 345 -22.55 1.14 10.43
N PHE A 346 -22.18 2.00 9.49
CA PHE A 346 -22.61 3.41 9.48
C PHE A 346 -24.06 3.59 9.04
N THR A 347 -24.55 2.78 8.09
CA THR A 347 -25.97 2.72 7.75
C THR A 347 -26.79 2.32 8.98
N MET A 348 -26.37 1.27 9.69
CA MET A 348 -27.04 0.85 10.92
C MET A 348 -27.03 1.96 11.99
N LEU A 349 -25.89 2.63 12.22
CA LEU A 349 -25.81 3.73 13.19
C LEU A 349 -26.68 4.93 12.77
N SER A 350 -26.71 5.25 11.49
CA SER A 350 -27.54 6.33 10.94
C SER A 350 -29.03 6.06 11.21
N GLU A 351 -29.50 4.85 10.91
CA GLU A 351 -30.88 4.43 11.13
C GLU A 351 -31.23 4.36 12.63
N ARG A 352 -30.36 3.76 13.44
CA ARG A 352 -30.61 3.50 14.87
C ARG A 352 -30.56 4.76 15.73
N GLU A 353 -29.66 5.70 15.41
CA GLU A 353 -29.42 6.89 16.22
C GLU A 353 -29.92 8.19 15.56
N GLY A 354 -30.53 8.09 14.36
CA GLY A 354 -31.08 9.21 13.59
C GLY A 354 -30.02 10.22 13.18
N LEU A 355 -28.88 9.74 12.68
CA LEU A 355 -27.71 10.56 12.34
C LEU A 355 -27.55 10.74 10.83
N SER A 356 -27.03 11.90 10.42
CA SER A 356 -26.59 12.10 9.04
C SER A 356 -25.28 11.34 8.77
N LEU A 357 -25.19 10.78 7.56
CA LEU A 357 -24.03 10.05 7.05
C LEU A 357 -23.42 10.79 5.87
N ILE A 358 -22.12 11.09 5.94
CA ILE A 358 -21.35 11.68 4.84
C ILE A 358 -20.35 10.67 4.30
N GLU A 359 -20.43 10.42 3.00
CA GLU A 359 -19.47 9.64 2.24
C GLU A 359 -18.31 10.51 1.78
N SER A 360 -17.25 10.60 2.58
CA SER A 360 -16.15 11.54 2.35
C SER A 360 -15.49 11.40 0.97
N ALA A 361 -15.32 10.15 0.49
CA ALA A 361 -14.78 9.88 -0.84
C ALA A 361 -15.64 10.48 -1.98
N SER A 362 -16.96 10.53 -1.81
CA SER A 362 -17.92 11.04 -2.80
C SER A 362 -17.89 12.57 -2.92
N PHE A 363 -17.44 13.29 -1.87
CA PHE A 363 -17.34 14.75 -1.88
C PHE A 363 -15.92 15.28 -2.09
N GLY A 364 -14.93 14.40 -2.12
CA GLY A 364 -13.52 14.71 -2.34
C GLY A 364 -12.85 15.43 -1.17
N LEU A 365 -11.54 15.70 -1.34
CA LEU A 365 -10.69 16.21 -0.28
C LEU A 365 -11.09 17.61 0.21
N GLY A 366 -11.48 18.52 -0.69
CA GLY A 366 -11.84 19.89 -0.31
C GLY A 366 -13.08 19.98 0.58
N ALA A 367 -14.11 19.17 0.30
CA ALA A 367 -15.30 19.10 1.15
C ALA A 367 -15.00 18.43 2.49
N THR A 368 -14.20 17.35 2.46
CA THR A 368 -13.72 16.67 3.67
C THR A 368 -12.94 17.64 4.55
N ALA A 369 -12.03 18.43 3.98
CA ALA A 369 -11.27 19.45 4.70
C ALA A 369 -12.17 20.48 5.40
N ARG A 370 -13.19 21.01 4.71
CA ARG A 370 -14.16 21.94 5.32
C ARG A 370 -14.94 21.31 6.48
N LEU A 371 -15.26 20.03 6.38
CA LEU A 371 -15.94 19.31 7.43
C LEU A 371 -15.08 19.23 8.71
N TYR A 372 -13.82 18.82 8.57
CA TYR A 372 -12.88 18.76 9.70
C TYR A 372 -12.56 20.14 10.28
N ALA A 373 -12.44 21.16 9.44
CA ALA A 373 -12.26 22.54 9.90
C ALA A 373 -13.43 23.05 10.76
N SER A 374 -14.64 22.58 10.48
CA SER A 374 -15.87 22.99 11.18
C SER A 374 -16.14 22.14 12.43
N ALA A 375 -15.41 21.04 12.61
CA ALA A 375 -15.56 20.18 13.78
C ALA A 375 -15.16 20.91 15.08
N SER A 376 -15.87 20.57 16.15
CA SER A 376 -15.51 20.91 17.53
C SER A 376 -14.82 19.74 18.23
N LEU A 377 -15.06 18.51 17.78
CA LEU A 377 -14.46 17.28 18.30
C LEU A 377 -14.38 16.23 17.19
N VAL A 378 -13.31 15.44 17.17
CA VAL A 378 -13.17 14.27 16.28
C VAL A 378 -13.05 13.02 17.14
N VAL A 379 -13.86 12.01 16.86
CA VAL A 379 -13.82 10.71 17.52
C VAL A 379 -13.62 9.63 16.46
N THR A 380 -12.49 8.92 16.52
CA THR A 380 -12.14 8.05 15.39
C THR A 380 -11.28 6.84 15.71
N SER A 381 -11.37 5.80 14.89
CA SER A 381 -10.32 4.77 14.80
C SER A 381 -9.66 4.71 13.42
N ARG A 382 -10.05 5.61 12.51
CA ARG A 382 -9.48 5.73 11.18
C ARG A 382 -8.25 6.64 11.25
N PHE A 383 -7.12 6.13 10.76
CA PHE A 383 -5.82 6.80 10.89
C PHE A 383 -5.78 8.21 10.27
N HIS A 384 -6.29 8.37 9.05
CA HIS A 384 -6.29 9.69 8.40
C HIS A 384 -7.38 10.63 8.93
N ALA A 385 -8.43 10.10 9.57
CA ALA A 385 -9.38 10.94 10.29
C ALA A 385 -8.74 11.58 11.53
N LEU A 386 -7.91 10.83 12.26
CA LEU A 386 -7.07 11.37 13.33
C LEU A 386 -6.15 12.46 12.78
N ILE A 387 -5.41 12.18 11.69
CA ILE A 387 -4.49 13.13 11.08
C ILE A 387 -5.21 14.43 10.66
N LEU A 388 -6.38 14.34 10.02
CA LEU A 388 -7.15 15.53 9.66
C LEU A 388 -7.60 16.31 10.89
N GLY A 389 -8.09 15.65 11.94
CA GLY A 389 -8.47 16.29 13.20
C GLY A 389 -7.30 17.10 13.80
N VAL A 390 -6.11 16.51 13.87
CA VAL A 390 -4.92 17.18 14.42
C VAL A 390 -4.40 18.30 13.51
N MET A 391 -4.46 18.15 12.19
CA MET A 391 -4.04 19.20 11.24
C MET A 391 -4.88 20.47 11.36
N PHE A 392 -6.16 20.34 11.70
CA PHE A 392 -7.08 21.45 11.98
C PHE A 392 -7.10 21.88 13.45
N GLY A 393 -6.21 21.34 14.30
CA GLY A 393 -6.12 21.70 15.71
C GLY A 393 -7.39 21.35 16.50
N LYS A 394 -8.07 20.26 16.15
CA LYS A 394 -9.31 19.83 16.80
C LYS A 394 -9.02 18.88 17.95
N PRO A 395 -9.72 19.00 19.09
CA PRO A 395 -9.77 17.93 20.08
C PRO A 395 -10.08 16.60 19.39
N THR A 396 -9.25 15.58 19.65
CA THR A 396 -9.34 14.30 18.95
C THR A 396 -9.16 13.13 19.90
N VAL A 397 -10.21 12.31 20.01
CA VAL A 397 -10.19 11.06 20.79
C VAL A 397 -10.14 9.89 19.83
N SER A 398 -9.25 8.93 20.09
CA SER A 398 -9.08 7.77 19.21
C SER A 398 -9.30 6.43 19.90
N LEU A 399 -9.68 5.42 19.11
CA LEU A 399 -9.85 4.03 19.56
C LEU A 399 -8.98 3.13 18.68
N ASN A 400 -7.75 2.84 19.12
CA ASN A 400 -6.78 2.14 18.28
C ASN A 400 -5.85 1.23 19.09
N SER A 401 -5.14 0.33 18.40
CA SER A 401 -4.10 -0.47 19.03
C SER A 401 -2.91 0.41 19.41
N ALA A 402 -2.35 0.22 20.61
CA ALA A 402 -1.16 0.93 21.06
C ALA A 402 0.09 0.62 20.20
N THR A 403 0.12 -0.54 19.53
CA THR A 403 1.23 -0.96 18.66
C THR A 403 0.91 -0.79 17.17
N GLY A 404 -0.32 -0.37 16.84
CA GLY A 404 -0.72 -0.12 15.46
C GLY A 404 -0.22 1.22 14.93
N LYS A 405 -0.54 1.52 13.66
CA LYS A 405 -0.17 2.77 12.98
C LYS A 405 -0.50 4.05 13.78
N THR A 406 -1.67 4.11 14.39
CA THR A 406 -2.05 5.25 15.26
C THR A 406 -1.14 5.34 16.48
N GLY A 407 -0.90 4.22 17.17
CA GLY A 407 0.00 4.18 18.32
C GLY A 407 1.44 4.59 17.98
N LYS A 408 1.94 4.18 16.80
CA LYS A 408 3.24 4.62 16.25
C LYS A 408 3.30 6.14 16.08
N LEU A 409 2.28 6.74 15.45
CA LEU A 409 2.16 8.19 15.26
C LEU A 409 2.11 8.96 16.59
N LEU A 410 1.24 8.53 17.51
CA LEU A 410 1.08 9.16 18.82
C LEU A 410 2.36 9.10 19.65
N THR A 411 3.06 7.97 19.60
CA THR A 411 4.30 7.77 20.37
C THR A 411 5.48 8.54 19.77
N SER A 412 5.55 8.64 18.44
CA SER A 412 6.69 9.26 17.77
C SER A 412 6.57 10.78 17.67
N TYR A 413 5.35 11.30 17.48
CA TYR A 413 5.15 12.69 17.06
C TYR A 413 4.08 13.46 17.83
N LEU A 414 2.98 12.81 18.23
CA LEU A 414 1.80 13.50 18.79
C LEU A 414 1.60 13.14 20.27
N GLY A 415 2.63 13.40 21.07
CA GLY A 415 2.68 12.98 22.47
C GLY A 415 1.62 13.67 23.34
N SER A 416 1.25 14.91 23.02
CA SER A 416 0.31 15.69 23.82
C SER A 416 -1.12 15.13 23.84
N ILE A 417 -1.48 14.32 22.85
CA ILE A 417 -2.81 13.67 22.75
C ILE A 417 -2.74 12.16 22.92
N LYS A 418 -1.59 11.61 23.32
CA LYS A 418 -1.42 10.16 23.49
C LYS A 418 -2.44 9.55 24.45
N ASP A 419 -2.72 10.24 25.55
CA ASP A 419 -3.68 9.80 26.58
C ASP A 419 -5.15 9.94 26.13
N GLN A 420 -5.41 10.58 24.98
CA GLN A 420 -6.72 10.65 24.34
C GLN A 420 -6.99 9.46 23.41
N CYS A 421 -6.04 8.53 23.28
CA CYS A 421 -6.27 7.23 22.66
C CYS A 421 -6.76 6.23 23.71
N GLN A 422 -7.86 5.53 23.41
CA GLN A 422 -8.25 4.31 24.10
C GLN A 422 -7.57 3.11 23.41
N PRO A 423 -6.65 2.41 24.08
CA PRO A 423 -6.05 1.20 23.53
C PRO A 423 -7.10 0.08 23.39
N LEU A 424 -7.10 -0.61 22.25
CA LEU A 424 -7.96 -1.79 22.05
C LEU A 424 -7.59 -2.93 23.01
N GLU A 425 -6.32 -3.01 23.40
CA GLU A 425 -5.77 -4.02 24.28
C GLU A 425 -6.22 -3.86 25.75
N SER A 426 -6.78 -2.71 26.11
CA SER A 426 -7.31 -2.41 27.43
C SER A 426 -8.63 -1.66 27.30
N PHE A 427 -9.43 -2.00 26.29
CA PHE A 427 -10.65 -1.26 25.98
C PHE A 427 -11.64 -1.26 27.15
N ASP A 428 -12.06 -0.06 27.55
CA ASP A 428 -13.17 0.17 28.45
C ASP A 428 -14.06 1.32 27.91
N LEU A 429 -15.37 1.13 27.94
CA LEU A 429 -16.33 2.11 27.43
C LEU A 429 -16.44 3.34 28.36
N GLY A 430 -16.30 3.16 29.67
CA GLY A 430 -16.31 4.25 30.62
C GLY A 430 -15.09 5.16 30.44
N GLU A 431 -13.92 4.56 30.24
CA GLU A 431 -12.66 5.27 30.02
C GLU A 431 -12.71 6.13 28.75
N ILE A 432 -13.15 5.59 27.61
CA ILE A 432 -13.28 6.39 26.38
C ILE A 432 -14.30 7.52 26.56
N ILE A 433 -15.42 7.29 27.26
CA ILE A 433 -16.40 8.34 27.59
C ILE A 433 -15.78 9.43 28.47
N GLY A 434 -14.92 9.05 29.42
CA GLY A 434 -14.12 9.98 30.23
C GLY A 434 -13.19 10.82 29.38
N LYS A 435 -12.45 10.20 28.44
CA LYS A 435 -11.55 10.90 27.50
C LYS A 435 -12.29 11.94 26.66
N LEU A 436 -13.55 11.67 26.25
CA LEU A 436 -14.37 12.67 25.54
C LEU A 436 -14.61 13.95 26.34
N GLN A 437 -14.57 13.93 27.68
CA GLN A 437 -14.81 15.12 28.52
C GLN A 437 -13.59 16.04 28.55
N HIS A 438 -12.41 15.43 28.46
CA HIS A 438 -11.13 16.10 28.64
C HIS A 438 -10.34 16.16 27.34
N ALA A 439 -10.99 15.92 26.20
CA ALA A 439 -10.35 15.97 24.90
C ALA A 439 -9.74 17.35 24.67
N GLN A 440 -8.47 17.38 24.28
CA GLN A 440 -7.71 18.60 24.02
C GLN A 440 -7.18 18.57 22.58
N PRO A 441 -7.00 19.73 21.93
CA PRO A 441 -6.29 19.78 20.67
C PRO A 441 -4.84 19.34 20.86
N VAL A 442 -4.22 18.90 19.77
CA VAL A 442 -2.78 18.63 19.73
C VAL A 442 -1.98 19.91 19.91
N GLU A 443 -0.77 19.79 20.45
CA GLU A 443 0.15 20.92 20.54
C GLU A 443 0.55 21.38 19.13
N PRO A 444 0.35 22.67 18.75
CA PRO A 444 0.61 23.14 17.38
C PRO A 444 2.02 22.83 16.87
N ARG A 445 3.03 22.94 17.75
CA ARG A 445 4.44 22.64 17.46
C ARG A 445 4.66 21.19 17.02
N GLU A 446 3.86 20.23 17.48
CA GLU A 446 3.98 18.82 17.09
C GLU A 446 3.51 18.65 15.63
N VAL A 447 2.44 19.34 15.24
CA VAL A 447 1.96 19.35 13.86
C VAL A 447 2.95 20.05 12.94
N GLU A 448 3.47 21.20 13.35
CA GLU A 448 4.50 21.95 12.60
C GLU A 448 5.77 21.11 12.42
N HIS A 449 6.16 20.34 13.44
CA HIS A 449 7.28 19.41 13.33
C HIS A 449 7.03 18.35 12.26
N CYS A 450 5.86 17.70 12.25
CA CYS A 450 5.49 16.74 11.20
C CYS A 450 5.54 17.38 9.80
N VAL A 451 5.01 18.59 9.64
CA VAL A 451 5.04 19.34 8.37
C VAL A 451 6.50 19.59 7.94
N ALA A 452 7.34 20.09 8.84
CA ALA A 452 8.76 20.33 8.57
C ALA A 452 9.52 19.06 8.13
N MET A 453 9.24 17.92 8.76
CA MET A 453 9.83 16.63 8.37
C MET A 453 9.46 16.24 6.94
N THR A 454 8.20 16.42 6.53
CA THR A 454 7.80 16.13 5.14
C THR A 454 8.45 17.08 4.13
N HIS A 455 8.66 18.36 4.48
CA HIS A 455 9.41 19.27 3.61
C HIS A 455 10.91 18.92 3.53
N ALA A 456 11.51 18.42 4.60
CA ALA A 456 12.88 17.94 4.59
C ALA A 456 13.04 16.71 3.67
N MET A 457 12.07 15.78 3.70
CA MET A 457 12.02 14.67 2.74
C MET A 457 11.97 15.15 1.29
N ARG A 458 11.12 16.14 1.00
CA ARG A 458 11.01 16.74 -0.35
C ARG A 458 12.33 17.39 -0.78
N ALA A 459 13.01 18.10 0.12
CA ALA A 459 14.28 18.74 -0.19
C ALA A 459 15.37 17.72 -0.56
N GLU A 460 15.44 16.60 0.19
CA GLU A 460 16.36 15.52 -0.10
C GLU A 460 16.00 14.78 -1.40
N LEU A 461 14.72 14.54 -1.67
CA LEU A 461 14.26 14.00 -2.95
C LEU A 461 14.68 14.89 -4.13
N ALA A 462 14.45 16.20 -4.02
CA ALA A 462 14.84 17.16 -5.05
C ALA A 462 16.36 17.20 -5.27
N ARG A 463 17.16 17.00 -4.21
CA ARG A 463 18.62 16.89 -4.30
C ARG A 463 19.02 15.63 -5.08
N ARG A 464 18.48 14.47 -4.73
CA ARG A 464 18.75 13.19 -5.42
C ARG A 464 18.36 13.22 -6.89
N LEU A 465 17.20 13.78 -7.21
CA LEU A 465 16.73 13.96 -8.59
C LEU A 465 17.60 14.91 -9.42
N ARG A 466 18.39 15.79 -8.79
CA ARG A 466 19.39 16.62 -9.49
C ARG A 466 20.71 15.89 -9.65
N ASP A 467 21.16 15.17 -8.62
CA ASP A 467 22.41 14.40 -8.67
C ASP A 467 22.36 13.30 -9.73
N ASP A 468 21.20 12.66 -9.91
CA ASP A 468 21.01 11.63 -10.96
C ASP A 468 21.11 12.20 -12.40
N ARG A 469 21.00 13.54 -12.56
CA ARG A 469 21.21 14.22 -13.85
C ARG A 469 22.68 14.43 -14.16
N LEU A 470 23.56 14.39 -13.15
CA LEU A 470 25.01 14.52 -13.26
C LEU A 470 25.65 13.14 -13.48
#